data_AF-A0A7K7NZ03-F1
#
_entry.id   AF-A0A7K7NZ03-F1
#
_cell.length_a   1.000
_cell.length_b   1.000
_cell.length_c   1.000
_cell.angle_alpha   90.00
_cell.angle_beta   90.00
_cell.angle_gamma   90.00
#
_symmetry.space_group_name_H-M   'P 1'
#
loop_
_entity.id
_entity.type
_entity.pdbx_description
1 polymer ?
#
loop_
_entity_poly.entity_id
_entity_poly.type
_entity_poly.pdbx_seq_one_letter_code
_entity_poly.pdbx_strand_id
1 'polypeptide(L)'
;GKPVDWWAMGIVLYEFLVGCVPFFGDTPEELFGQVISDEILWPEGDEALPPDAQHLISCLLQPDPLRRLGAGETPHPHPRPPPWAAIPADPIPIPAGGAQEVKAHGFFAALDWTGLLRQKAEFVPHLESEEDTSYFDSEGPPGHPGNNSGPL
;
A
#
# COMPACT_ATOMS: atom_id res chain seq x y z
N GLY A 1 10.43 -3.09 -6.89
CA GLY A 1 10.31 -2.54 -8.25
C GLY A 1 8.96 -1.85 -8.33
N LYS A 2 8.82 -0.70 -9.00
CA LYS A 2 7.67 0.20 -8.78
C LYS A 2 6.28 -0.48 -8.74
N PRO A 3 5.91 -1.41 -9.64
CA PRO A 3 4.60 -2.07 -9.57
C PRO A 3 4.42 -2.98 -8.35
N VAL A 4 5.49 -3.63 -7.85
CA VAL A 4 5.39 -4.47 -6.63
C VAL A 4 5.24 -3.62 -5.36
N ASP A 5 5.78 -2.40 -5.35
CA ASP A 5 5.63 -1.48 -4.23
C ASP A 5 4.15 -1.05 -4.07
N TRP A 6 3.45 -0.83 -5.19
CA TRP A 6 2.00 -0.54 -5.19
C TRP A 6 1.13 -1.72 -4.79
N TRP A 7 1.52 -2.93 -5.17
CA TRP A 7 0.87 -4.15 -4.70
C TRP A 7 0.96 -4.27 -3.18
N ALA A 8 2.17 -4.12 -2.63
CA ALA A 8 2.39 -4.19 -1.19
C ALA A 8 1.56 -3.14 -0.43
N MET A 9 1.43 -1.93 -0.99
CA MET A 9 0.54 -0.91 -0.42
C MET A 9 -0.92 -1.34 -0.42
N GLY A 10 -1.40 -2.01 -1.48
CA GLY A 10 -2.75 -2.58 -1.52
C GLY A 10 -2.99 -3.63 -0.42
N ILE A 11 -2.00 -4.50 -0.17
CA ILE A 11 -2.05 -5.50 0.91
C ILE A 11 -2.17 -4.81 2.28
N VAL A 12 -1.30 -3.83 2.57
CA VAL A 12 -1.29 -3.12 3.85
C VAL A 12 -2.57 -2.31 4.07
N LEU A 13 -3.09 -1.65 3.02
CA LEU A 13 -4.35 -0.91 3.12
C LEU A 13 -5.54 -1.82 3.42
N TYR A 14 -5.59 -2.99 2.78
CA TYR A 14 -6.61 -3.99 3.09
C TYR A 14 -6.50 -4.42 4.55
N GLU A 15 -5.29 -4.76 5.01
CA GLU A 15 -5.06 -5.20 6.39
C GLU A 15 -5.44 -4.13 7.43
N PHE A 16 -5.14 -2.86 7.17
CA PHE A 16 -5.53 -1.77 8.09
C PHE A 16 -7.03 -1.56 8.18
N LEU A 17 -7.78 -1.79 7.10
CA LEU A 17 -9.21 -1.55 7.06
C LEU A 17 -10.04 -2.77 7.46
N VAL A 18 -9.55 -3.98 7.17
CA VAL A 18 -10.26 -5.25 7.42
C VAL A 18 -9.74 -5.95 8.69
N GLY A 19 -8.47 -5.74 9.05
CA GLY A 19 -7.83 -6.38 10.21
C GLY A 19 -7.17 -7.73 9.91
N CYS A 20 -7.15 -8.17 8.64
CA CYS A 20 -6.46 -9.38 8.19
C CYS A 20 -5.89 -9.19 6.77
N VAL A 21 -4.98 -10.07 6.35
CA VAL A 21 -4.44 -10.04 4.98
C VAL A 21 -5.47 -10.54 3.95
N PRO A 22 -5.46 -10.04 2.71
CA PRO A 22 -6.41 -10.45 1.68
C PRO A 22 -6.14 -11.84 1.10
N PHE A 23 -4.90 -12.34 1.22
CA PHE A 23 -4.50 -13.67 0.74
C PHE A 23 -3.80 -14.44 1.86
N PHE A 24 -4.26 -15.65 2.12
CA PHE A 24 -3.76 -16.53 3.18
C PHE A 24 -3.91 -18.00 2.78
N GLY A 25 -2.83 -18.76 2.87
CA GLY A 25 -2.83 -20.21 2.67
C GLY A 25 -2.01 -20.93 3.73
N ASP A 26 -2.43 -22.13 4.10
CA ASP A 26 -1.69 -22.97 5.07
C ASP A 26 -0.39 -23.51 4.46
N THR A 27 -0.32 -23.53 3.11
CA THR A 27 0.87 -23.86 2.32
C THR A 27 1.24 -22.73 1.36
N PRO A 28 2.53 -22.61 0.97
CA PRO A 28 2.95 -21.67 -0.08
C PRO A 28 2.15 -21.83 -1.37
N GLU A 29 1.85 -23.07 -1.78
CA GLU A 29 1.10 -23.39 -2.99
C GLU A 29 -0.33 -22.84 -2.95
N GLU A 30 -1.02 -22.96 -1.82
CA GLU A 30 -2.35 -22.38 -1.62
C GLU A 30 -2.30 -20.85 -1.62
N LEU A 31 -1.33 -20.25 -0.95
CA LEU A 31 -1.11 -18.81 -0.95
C LEU A 31 -0.86 -18.28 -2.36
N PHE A 32 0.03 -18.93 -3.13
CA PHE A 32 0.27 -18.57 -4.53
C PHE A 32 -0.98 -18.76 -5.38
N GLY A 33 -1.73 -19.84 -5.14
CA GLY A 33 -3.01 -20.08 -5.82
C GLY A 33 -4.00 -18.94 -5.62
N GLN A 34 -4.17 -18.46 -4.39
CA GLN A 34 -5.05 -17.34 -4.09
C GLN A 34 -4.57 -16.02 -4.69
N VAL A 35 -3.27 -15.72 -4.59
CA VAL A 35 -2.68 -14.51 -5.21
C VAL A 35 -2.90 -14.50 -6.72
N ILE A 36 -2.88 -15.66 -7.37
CA ILE A 36 -3.14 -15.80 -8.81
C ILE A 36 -4.64 -15.75 -9.12
N SER A 37 -5.49 -16.24 -8.22
CA SER A 37 -6.94 -16.30 -8.38
C SER A 37 -7.62 -14.93 -8.32
N ASP A 38 -6.96 -13.92 -7.75
CA ASP A 38 -7.44 -12.52 -7.67
C ASP A 38 -8.80 -12.36 -6.98
N GLU A 39 -9.17 -13.32 -6.12
CA GLU A 39 -10.44 -13.28 -5.39
C GLU A 39 -10.22 -12.63 -4.03
N ILE A 40 -10.39 -11.31 -3.98
CA ILE A 40 -10.42 -10.57 -2.72
C ILE A 40 -11.81 -10.73 -2.10
N LEU A 41 -11.86 -11.21 -0.86
CA LEU A 41 -13.08 -11.32 -0.08
C LEU A 41 -13.36 -9.99 0.63
N TRP A 42 -14.45 -9.31 0.29
CA TRP A 42 -14.82 -8.06 0.93
C TRP A 42 -15.78 -8.29 2.10
N PRO A 43 -15.63 -7.58 3.23
CA PRO A 43 -16.66 -7.59 4.27
C PRO A 43 -17.96 -6.97 3.73
N GLU A 44 -19.09 -7.50 4.20
CA GLU A 44 -20.44 -7.10 3.76
C GLU A 44 -21.26 -6.53 4.92
N GLY A 45 -22.39 -5.88 4.61
CA GLY A 45 -23.31 -5.35 5.62
C GLY A 45 -22.72 -4.18 6.39
N ASP A 46 -22.82 -4.22 7.72
CA ASP A 46 -22.39 -3.13 8.60
C ASP A 46 -20.85 -2.98 8.67
N GLU A 47 -20.10 -4.01 8.28
CA GLU A 47 -18.62 -4.00 8.21
C GLU A 47 -18.10 -3.64 6.81
N ALA A 48 -19.01 -3.35 5.86
CA ALA A 48 -18.62 -3.04 4.49
C ALA A 48 -17.76 -1.77 4.42
N LEU A 49 -16.64 -1.89 3.72
CA LEU A 49 -15.74 -0.75 3.51
C LEU A 49 -16.37 0.29 2.56
N PRO A 50 -16.00 1.58 2.69
CA PRO A 50 -16.40 2.60 1.73
C PRO A 50 -16.07 2.18 0.27
N PRO A 51 -16.93 2.47 -0.71
CA PRO A 51 -16.71 2.07 -2.10
C PRO A 51 -15.37 2.54 -2.67
N ASP A 52 -14.95 3.76 -2.33
CA ASP A 52 -13.66 4.31 -2.76
C ASP A 52 -12.47 3.54 -2.17
N ALA A 53 -12.61 2.98 -0.97
CA ALA A 53 -11.55 2.16 -0.35
C ALA A 53 -11.42 0.82 -1.07
N GLN A 54 -12.55 0.15 -1.32
CA GLN A 54 -12.58 -1.12 -2.07
C GLN A 54 -12.00 -0.90 -3.49
N HIS A 55 -12.45 0.15 -4.18
CA HIS A 55 -11.97 0.47 -5.52
C HIS A 55 -10.46 0.77 -5.55
N LEU A 56 -9.94 1.56 -4.60
CA LEU A 56 -8.50 1.83 -4.50
C LEU A 56 -7.70 0.54 -4.37
N ILE A 57 -8.09 -0.32 -3.42
CA ILE A 57 -7.38 -1.56 -3.14
C ILE A 57 -7.47 -2.51 -4.34
N SER A 58 -8.63 -2.67 -4.98
CA SER A 58 -8.77 -3.45 -6.21
C SER A 58 -7.85 -2.95 -7.34
N CYS A 59 -7.69 -1.63 -7.49
CA CYS A 59 -6.79 -1.07 -8.50
C CYS A 59 -5.30 -1.29 -8.18
N LEU A 60 -4.93 -1.34 -6.90
CA LEU A 60 -3.56 -1.61 -6.43
C LEU A 60 -3.21 -3.10 -6.47
N LEU A 61 -4.19 -3.97 -6.21
CA LEU A 61 -4.08 -5.42 -6.26
C LEU A 61 -4.43 -5.99 -7.63
N GLN A 62 -4.37 -5.18 -8.69
CA GLN A 62 -4.55 -5.65 -10.04
C GLN A 62 -3.44 -6.66 -10.43
N PRO A 63 -3.78 -7.91 -10.83
CA PRO A 63 -2.80 -8.93 -11.16
C PRO A 63 -1.86 -8.54 -12.29
N ASP A 64 -2.40 -7.91 -13.34
CA ASP A 64 -1.58 -7.39 -14.44
C ASP A 64 -0.80 -6.15 -13.97
N PRO A 65 0.54 -6.23 -13.83
CA PRO A 65 1.33 -5.12 -13.32
C PRO A 65 1.27 -3.87 -14.22
N LEU A 66 0.90 -4.01 -15.50
CA LEU A 66 0.77 -2.88 -16.44
C LEU A 66 -0.57 -2.15 -16.27
N ARG A 67 -1.60 -2.84 -15.76
CA ARG A 67 -2.93 -2.25 -15.49
C ARG A 67 -3.07 -1.75 -14.05
N ARG A 68 -2.08 -2.05 -13.21
CA ARG A 68 -2.05 -1.66 -11.80
C ARG A 68 -1.92 -0.16 -11.64
N LEU A 69 -2.68 0.40 -10.70
CA LEU A 69 -2.59 1.82 -10.37
C LEU A 69 -1.17 2.19 -9.92
N GLY A 70 -0.61 3.26 -10.48
CA GLY A 70 0.76 3.66 -10.20
C GLY A 70 1.83 2.94 -11.03
N ALA A 71 1.47 2.05 -11.96
CA ALA A 71 2.41 1.48 -12.92
C ALA A 71 3.00 2.54 -13.86
N GLY A 72 2.27 3.64 -14.07
CA GLY A 72 2.77 4.86 -14.68
C GLY A 72 3.04 4.80 -16.19
N GLU A 73 2.47 3.82 -16.88
CA GLU A 73 2.48 3.75 -18.33
C GLU A 73 1.04 3.81 -18.84
N THR A 74 0.50 5.03 -19.02
CA THR A 74 -0.62 5.15 -19.95
C THR A 74 -0.09 4.80 -21.34
N PRO A 75 -0.70 3.84 -22.06
CA PRO A 75 -0.43 3.70 -23.49
C PRO A 75 -0.73 5.06 -24.12
N HIS A 76 0.27 5.71 -24.71
CA HIS A 76 0.02 6.93 -25.47
C HIS A 76 -1.14 6.67 -26.44
N PRO A 77 -2.24 7.43 -26.40
CA PRO A 77 -3.39 7.21 -27.29
C PRO A 77 -3.09 7.53 -28.76
N HIS A 78 -1.85 7.91 -29.09
CA HIS A 78 -1.41 8.24 -30.44
C HIS A 78 -0.16 7.42 -30.84
N PRO A 79 -0.15 6.85 -32.06
CA PRO A 79 1.09 6.34 -32.64
C PRO A 79 2.13 7.46 -32.62
N ARG A 80 3.37 7.16 -32.20
CA ARG A 80 4.47 8.12 -32.29
C ARG A 80 4.49 8.67 -33.72
N PRO A 81 4.35 10.00 -33.92
CA PRO A 81 4.46 10.58 -35.24
C PRO A 81 5.85 10.22 -35.80
N PRO A 82 5.98 10.01 -37.13
CA PRO A 82 7.27 9.72 -37.73
C PRO A 82 8.25 10.88 -37.44
N PRO A 83 9.57 10.64 -37.45
CA PRO A 83 10.58 11.63 -37.04
C PRO A 83 10.52 12.98 -37.78
N TRP A 84 9.83 13.03 -38.93
CA TRP A 84 9.68 14.22 -39.77
C TRP A 84 8.40 15.03 -39.49
N ALA A 85 7.42 14.48 -38.77
CA ALA A 85 6.22 15.20 -38.38
C ALA A 85 6.57 16.03 -37.13
N ALA A 86 6.44 17.35 -37.27
CA ALA A 86 6.89 18.37 -36.33
C ALA A 86 6.74 17.97 -34.85
N ILE A 87 7.81 18.18 -34.07
CA ILE A 87 7.73 18.23 -32.61
C ILE A 87 6.64 19.28 -32.29
N PRO A 88 5.52 18.92 -31.63
CA PRO A 88 4.55 19.92 -31.22
C PRO A 88 5.27 20.99 -30.38
N ALA A 89 4.93 22.26 -30.63
CA ALA A 89 5.57 23.41 -29.96
C ALA A 89 5.39 23.36 -28.43
N ASP A 90 4.38 22.63 -27.96
CA ASP A 90 4.18 22.32 -26.56
C ASP A 90 4.76 20.92 -26.25
N PRO A 91 5.56 20.76 -25.17
CA PRO A 91 5.93 19.44 -24.68
C PRO A 91 4.65 18.63 -24.48
N ILE A 92 4.55 17.46 -25.11
CA ILE A 92 3.47 16.51 -24.79
C ILE A 92 3.51 16.32 -23.27
N PRO A 93 2.44 16.64 -22.53
CA PRO A 93 2.39 16.34 -21.11
C PRO A 93 2.55 14.83 -20.99
N ILE A 94 3.72 14.40 -20.53
CA ILE A 94 3.91 13.02 -20.11
C ILE A 94 3.04 12.95 -18.87
N PRO A 95 1.91 12.22 -18.85
CA PRO A 95 1.17 12.05 -17.62
C PRO A 95 2.16 11.49 -16.62
N ALA A 96 2.32 12.18 -15.49
CA ALA A 96 3.25 11.81 -14.44
C ALA A 96 2.75 10.50 -13.82
N GLY A 97 3.07 9.39 -14.47
CA GLY A 97 2.72 8.07 -14.00
C GLY A 97 3.33 7.76 -12.63
N GLY A 98 2.69 6.90 -11.86
CA GLY A 98 3.17 6.51 -10.52
C GLY A 98 2.37 7.12 -9.38
N ALA A 99 3.06 7.67 -8.39
CA ALA A 99 2.43 8.10 -7.14
C ALA A 99 1.35 9.18 -7.32
N GLN A 100 1.43 9.99 -8.37
CA GLN A 100 0.41 11.00 -8.68
C GLN A 100 -0.96 10.38 -8.99
N GLU A 101 -0.99 9.25 -9.71
CA GLU A 101 -2.23 8.52 -10.01
C GLU A 101 -2.91 8.03 -8.73
N VAL A 102 -2.10 7.46 -7.82
CA VAL A 102 -2.58 7.00 -6.52
C VAL A 102 -3.10 8.18 -5.69
N LYS A 103 -2.36 9.29 -5.63
CA LYS A 103 -2.74 10.49 -4.87
C LYS A 103 -4.04 11.14 -5.36
N ALA A 104 -4.34 11.00 -6.65
CA ALA A 104 -5.54 11.56 -7.27
C ALA A 104 -6.80 10.68 -7.08
N HIS A 105 -6.67 9.49 -6.49
CA HIS A 105 -7.80 8.59 -6.26
C HIS A 105 -8.82 9.18 -5.27
N GLY A 106 -10.12 8.90 -5.49
CA GLY A 106 -11.23 9.45 -4.68
C GLY A 106 -11.10 9.20 -3.18
N PHE A 107 -10.56 8.04 -2.80
CA PHE A 107 -10.22 7.70 -1.42
C PHE A 107 -9.36 8.77 -0.71
N PHE A 108 -8.44 9.42 -1.43
CA PHE A 108 -7.55 10.46 -0.88
C PHE A 108 -8.03 11.89 -1.17
N ALA A 109 -9.25 12.09 -1.68
CA ALA A 109 -9.74 13.41 -2.09
C ALA A 109 -9.77 14.44 -0.93
N ALA A 110 -9.92 13.97 0.32
CA ALA A 110 -9.91 14.81 1.51
C ALA A 110 -8.50 15.12 2.05
N LEU A 111 -7.45 14.51 1.51
CA LEU A 111 -6.09 14.61 2.04
C LEU A 111 -5.34 15.81 1.46
N ASP A 112 -4.85 16.70 2.34
CA ASP A 112 -3.90 17.73 1.94
C ASP A 112 -2.48 17.16 1.85
N TRP A 113 -2.11 16.72 0.64
CA TRP A 113 -0.78 16.19 0.34
C TRP A 113 0.36 17.20 0.55
N THR A 114 0.09 18.50 0.52
CA THR A 114 1.13 19.54 0.69
C THR A 114 1.41 19.77 2.17
N GLY A 115 0.36 19.78 2.98
CA GLY A 115 0.43 19.94 4.43
C GLY A 115 0.69 18.66 5.20
N LEU A 116 0.54 17.47 4.60
CA LEU A 116 0.52 16.17 5.28
C LEU A 116 1.67 15.97 6.26
N LEU A 117 2.92 16.24 5.83
CA LEU A 117 4.11 16.07 6.67
C LEU A 117 4.18 17.04 7.86
N ARG A 118 3.34 18.07 7.87
CA ARG A 118 3.23 19.07 8.94
C ARG A 118 2.02 18.82 9.84
N GLN A 119 1.15 17.88 9.50
CA GLN A 119 -0.02 17.55 10.31
C GLN A 119 0.41 16.78 11.57
N LYS A 120 -0.34 16.98 12.65
CA LYS A 120 -0.15 16.19 13.88
C LYS A 120 -0.65 14.77 13.61
N ALA A 121 0.16 13.77 13.93
CA ALA A 121 -0.26 12.37 13.87
C ALA A 121 -1.45 12.14 14.82
N GLU A 122 -2.44 11.36 14.38
CA GLU A 122 -3.58 11.01 15.22
C GLU A 122 -3.16 10.17 16.42
N PHE A 123 -2.17 9.30 16.22
CA PHE A 123 -1.58 8.47 17.26
C PHE A 123 -0.14 8.91 17.53
N VAL A 124 0.13 9.23 18.79
CA VAL A 124 1.47 9.50 19.31
C VAL A 124 1.71 8.52 20.46
N PRO A 125 2.67 7.59 20.33
CA PRO A 125 3.04 6.67 21.41
C PRO A 125 3.34 7.43 22.71
N HIS A 126 2.82 6.95 23.83
CA HIS A 126 3.08 7.55 25.13
C HIS A 126 4.21 6.79 25.80
N LEU A 127 5.39 7.40 25.89
CA LEU A 127 6.57 6.80 26.50
C LEU A 127 6.63 7.15 27.99
N GLU A 128 6.77 6.15 28.85
CA GLU A 128 6.94 6.33 30.29
C GLU A 128 8.38 6.68 30.68
N SER A 129 9.36 6.22 29.89
CA SER A 129 10.80 6.49 30.09
C SER A 129 11.60 6.37 28.78
N GLU A 130 12.88 6.75 28.81
CA GLU A 130 13.79 6.57 27.66
C GLU A 130 14.06 5.09 27.31
N GLU A 131 13.80 4.18 28.24
CA GLU A 131 13.97 2.73 28.08
C GLU A 131 12.62 2.01 27.84
N ASP A 132 11.54 2.75 27.59
CA ASP A 132 10.20 2.19 27.40
C ASP A 132 10.12 1.38 26.09
N THR A 133 9.99 0.05 26.25
CA THR A 133 9.82 -0.91 25.16
C THR A 133 8.40 -1.48 25.10
N SER A 134 7.39 -0.85 25.72
CA SER A 134 6.01 -1.35 25.83
C SER A 134 5.27 -1.53 24.50
N TYR A 135 5.70 -0.82 23.45
CA TYR A 135 5.17 -0.99 22.09
C TYR A 135 5.88 -2.09 21.28
N PHE A 136 6.87 -2.76 21.86
CA PHE A 136 7.56 -3.90 21.26
C PHE A 136 7.13 -5.19 21.96
N ASP A 137 7.17 -6.30 21.22
CA ASP A 137 6.90 -7.61 21.80
C ASP A 137 7.94 -7.96 22.87
N SER A 138 7.48 -8.51 24.00
CA SER A 138 8.34 -9.01 25.08
C SER A 138 9.08 -10.31 24.74
N GLU A 139 8.80 -10.89 23.57
CA GLU A 139 9.35 -12.15 23.08
C GLU A 139 10.79 -11.94 22.58
N GLY A 140 11.76 -11.96 23.51
CA GLY A 140 13.11 -12.41 23.17
C GLY A 140 13.07 -13.88 22.72
N PRO A 141 14.04 -14.35 21.92
CA PRO A 141 14.09 -15.74 21.49
C PRO A 141 13.97 -16.68 22.70
N PRO A 142 13.18 -17.76 22.62
CA PRO A 142 12.98 -18.66 23.75
C PRO A 142 14.31 -19.30 24.14
N GLY A 143 14.88 -18.89 25.27
CA GLY A 143 16.05 -19.57 25.85
C GLY A 143 17.18 -18.73 26.42
N HIS A 144 17.06 -17.41 26.60
CA HIS A 144 18.06 -16.70 27.41
C HIS A 144 17.61 -16.66 28.89
N PRO A 145 18.15 -17.52 29.78
CA PRO A 145 17.90 -17.37 31.20
C PRO A 145 18.48 -16.02 31.64
N GLY A 146 17.60 -15.13 32.12
CA GLY A 146 18.00 -13.88 32.75
C GLY A 146 18.91 -14.17 33.93
N ASN A 147 20.13 -13.65 33.87
CA ASN A 147 21.08 -13.68 34.96
C ASN A 147 20.53 -12.80 36.09
N ASN A 148 19.79 -13.38 37.03
CA ASN A 148 19.46 -12.71 38.28
C ASN A 148 20.60 -12.94 39.29
N SER A 149 21.42 -11.92 39.49
CA SER A 149 22.33 -11.83 40.63
C SER A 149 22.44 -10.37 41.05
N GLY A 150 21.41 -9.89 41.75
CA GLY A 150 21.52 -8.74 42.64
C GLY A 150 22.35 -9.09 43.88
N PRO A 151 22.95 -8.11 44.57
CA PRO A 151 23.96 -8.36 45.60
C PRO A 151 23.35 -8.90 46.90
N LEU A 152 24.17 -9.66 47.63
CA LEU A 152 23.91 -10.21 48.97
C LEU A 152 23.79 -9.13 50.04
#